data_AF-A0A6B3NQ15-F1
#
_entry.id   AF-A0A6B3NQ15-F1
#
_cell.length_a   1.000
_cell.length_b   1.000
_cell.length_c   1.000
_cell.angle_alpha   90.00
_cell.angle_beta   90.00
_cell.angle_gamma   90.00
#
_symmetry.space_group_name_H-M   'P 1'
#
loop_
_entity.id
_entity.type
_entity.pdbx_description
1 polymer ?
#
loop_
_entity_poly.entity_id
_entity_poly.type
_entity_poly.pdbx_seq_one_letter_code
_entity_poly.pdbx_strand_id
1 'polypeptide(L)'
;MEGSFQLTLQMVIAIFAGISAQVIGEYLKIPSIVFLLMFGVLLGPDGFGLLHPQQLGVGLEVIVALSVAVILFEGGLNLNLRDLGKVSGSLRNLVTLGTLITLLGGGMAAHWLGEFPWSIAFLYASLVVV
;
A
#
# COMPACT_ATOMS: atom_id res chain seq x y z
N MET A 1 -19.04 13.95 -22.61
CA MET A 1 -19.72 12.71 -22.18
C MET A 1 -18.82 11.49 -22.32
N GLU A 2 -17.96 11.42 -23.34
CA GLU A 2 -17.03 10.30 -23.55
C GLU A 2 -15.98 10.12 -22.43
N GLY A 3 -15.36 11.22 -21.99
CA GLY A 3 -14.31 11.16 -20.94
C GLY A 3 -14.82 10.70 -19.57
N SER A 4 -16.04 11.08 -19.18
CA SER A 4 -16.65 10.61 -17.94
C SER A 4 -16.97 9.11 -17.98
N PHE A 5 -17.38 8.59 -19.13
CA PHE A 5 -17.67 7.18 -19.30
C PHE A 5 -16.40 6.31 -19.16
N GLN A 6 -15.29 6.74 -19.76
CA GLN A 6 -14.01 6.03 -19.65
C GLN A 6 -13.49 5.97 -18.21
N LEU A 7 -13.59 7.08 -17.47
CA LEU A 7 -13.21 7.11 -16.05
C LEU A 7 -14.06 6.16 -15.21
N THR A 8 -15.38 6.17 -15.41
CA THR A 8 -16.28 5.24 -14.72
C THR A 8 -15.94 3.79 -15.05
N LEU A 9 -15.67 3.47 -16.32
CA LEU A 9 -15.31 2.13 -16.75
C LEU A 9 -14.01 1.66 -16.09
N GLN A 10 -12.98 2.51 -16.03
CA GLN A 10 -11.72 2.18 -15.35
C GLN A 10 -11.92 1.90 -13.87
N MET A 11 -12.70 2.72 -13.17
CA MET A 11 -13.02 2.49 -11.76
C MET A 11 -13.76 1.16 -11.57
N VAL A 12 -14.74 0.86 -12.42
CA VAL A 12 -15.49 -0.41 -12.36
C VAL A 12 -14.57 -1.59 -12.58
N ILE A 13 -13.70 -1.55 -13.59
CA ILE A 13 -12.73 -2.63 -13.87
C ILE A 13 -11.76 -2.79 -12.71
N ALA A 14 -11.22 -1.68 -12.16
CA ALA A 14 -10.28 -1.73 -11.04
C ALA A 14 -10.93 -2.32 -9.78
N ILE A 15 -12.14 -1.90 -9.43
CA ILE A 15 -12.90 -2.44 -8.30
C ILE A 15 -13.21 -3.92 -8.52
N PHE A 16 -13.69 -4.29 -9.72
CA PHE A 16 -14.02 -5.68 -10.04
C PHE A 16 -12.78 -6.59 -9.96
N ALA A 17 -11.65 -6.14 -10.51
CA ALA A 17 -10.39 -6.85 -10.42
C ALA A 17 -9.91 -6.97 -8.96
N GLY A 18 -10.01 -5.90 -8.17
CA GLY A 18 -9.65 -5.89 -6.77
C GLY A 18 -10.47 -6.88 -5.93
N ILE A 19 -11.80 -6.88 -6.10
CA ILE A 19 -12.70 -7.84 -5.42
C ILE A 19 -12.38 -9.26 -5.87
N SER A 20 -12.19 -9.49 -7.17
CA SER A 20 -11.84 -10.80 -7.71
C SER A 20 -10.52 -11.32 -7.14
N ALA A 21 -9.49 -10.45 -7.04
CA ALA A 21 -8.21 -10.78 -6.44
C ALA A 21 -8.35 -11.14 -4.95
N GLN A 22 -9.20 -10.43 -4.20
CA GLN A 22 -9.48 -10.76 -2.80
C GLN A 22 -10.19 -12.11 -2.66
N VAL A 23 -11.21 -12.36 -3.46
CA VAL A 23 -11.97 -13.63 -3.43
C VAL A 23 -11.08 -14.80 -3.83
N ILE A 24 -10.26 -14.65 -4.87
CA ILE A 24 -9.32 -15.69 -5.31
C ILE A 24 -8.24 -15.95 -4.25
N GLY A 25 -7.68 -14.89 -3.65
CA GLY A 25 -6.72 -15.00 -2.56
C GLY A 25 -7.27 -15.79 -1.38
N GLU A 26 -8.48 -15.44 -0.95
CA GLU A 26 -9.16 -16.13 0.15
C GLU A 26 -9.51 -17.58 -0.19
N TYR A 27 -9.95 -17.84 -1.42
CA TYR A 27 -10.29 -19.20 -1.89
C TYR A 27 -9.06 -20.11 -1.97
N LEU A 28 -7.95 -19.60 -2.51
CA LEU A 28 -6.70 -20.35 -2.66
C LEU A 28 -5.82 -20.32 -1.39
N LYS A 29 -6.25 -19.61 -0.34
CA LYS A 29 -5.51 -19.42 0.92
C LYS A 29 -4.10 -18.84 0.71
N ILE A 30 -3.97 -17.93 -0.26
CA ILE A 30 -2.75 -17.18 -0.56
C ILE A 30 -3.01 -15.71 -0.20
N PRO A 31 -2.03 -14.97 0.36
CA PRO A 31 -2.21 -13.55 0.65
C PRO A 31 -2.72 -12.77 -0.56
N SER A 32 -3.89 -12.12 -0.42
CA SER A 32 -4.58 -11.44 -1.53
C SER A 32 -3.74 -10.34 -2.19
N ILE A 33 -2.75 -9.79 -1.48
CA ILE A 33 -1.79 -8.82 -2.01
C ILE A 33 -1.04 -9.35 -3.25
N VAL A 34 -0.77 -10.65 -3.32
CA VAL A 34 -0.09 -11.27 -4.47
C VAL A 34 -0.95 -11.14 -5.73
N PHE A 35 -2.25 -11.43 -5.63
CA PHE A 35 -3.18 -11.30 -6.74
C PHE A 35 -3.49 -9.85 -7.08
N LEU A 36 -3.60 -8.97 -6.07
CA LEU A 36 -3.79 -7.54 -6.28
C LEU A 36 -2.64 -6.93 -7.09
N LEU A 37 -1.39 -7.25 -6.74
CA LEU A 37 -0.22 -6.82 -7.50
C LEU A 37 -0.19 -7.42 -8.91
N MET A 38 -0.46 -8.72 -9.03
CA MET A 38 -0.50 -9.41 -10.32
C MET A 38 -1.54 -8.79 -11.26
N PHE A 39 -2.77 -8.58 -10.80
CA PHE A 39 -3.82 -7.94 -11.60
C PHE A 39 -3.51 -6.47 -11.88
N GLY A 40 -2.92 -5.75 -10.94
CA GLY A 40 -2.48 -4.37 -11.16
C GLY A 40 -1.48 -4.25 -12.30
N VAL A 41 -0.46 -5.12 -12.34
CA VAL A 41 0.54 -5.15 -13.42
C VAL A 41 -0.08 -5.63 -14.73
N LEU A 42 -0.86 -6.73 -14.71
CA LEU A 42 -1.44 -7.30 -15.92
C LEU A 42 -2.50 -6.39 -16.56
N LEU A 43 -3.37 -5.77 -15.77
CA LEU A 43 -4.42 -4.88 -16.31
C LEU A 43 -3.91 -3.46 -16.54
N GLY A 44 -2.77 -3.09 -15.95
CA GLY A 44 -2.12 -1.80 -16.12
C GLY A 44 -1.41 -1.63 -17.47
N PRO A 45 -0.72 -0.49 -17.65
CA PRO A 45 -0.06 -0.14 -18.90
C PRO A 45 1.01 -1.13 -19.37
N ASP A 46 1.69 -1.80 -18.42
CA ASP A 46 2.77 -2.74 -18.72
C ASP A 46 2.27 -4.12 -19.20
N GLY A 47 0.99 -4.42 -19.01
CA GLY A 47 0.36 -5.66 -19.44
C GLY A 47 -0.59 -5.46 -20.63
N PHE A 48 -1.90 -5.53 -20.36
CA PHE A 48 -2.96 -5.38 -21.36
C PHE A 48 -3.34 -3.93 -21.65
N GLY A 49 -2.89 -2.97 -20.83
CA GLY A 49 -3.20 -1.55 -21.00
C GLY A 49 -4.70 -1.24 -20.88
N LEU A 50 -5.44 -1.96 -20.03
CA LEU A 50 -6.88 -1.73 -19.83
C LEU A 50 -7.13 -0.59 -18.84
N LEU A 51 -6.29 -0.50 -17.82
CA LEU A 51 -6.31 0.54 -16.81
C LEU A 51 -5.21 1.56 -17.10
N HIS A 52 -5.61 2.83 -17.16
CA HIS A 52 -4.68 3.95 -17.34
C HIS A 52 -4.77 4.89 -16.13
N PRO A 53 -4.05 4.59 -15.03
CA PRO A 53 -4.10 5.39 -13.81
C PRO A 53 -3.82 6.88 -14.03
N GLN A 54 -3.04 7.22 -15.06
CA GLN A 54 -2.69 8.59 -15.43
C GLN A 54 -3.92 9.42 -15.84
N GLN A 55 -4.97 8.78 -16.36
CA GLN A 55 -6.20 9.47 -16.76
C GLN A 55 -7.01 9.97 -15.55
N LEU A 56 -6.83 9.35 -14.36
CA LEU A 56 -7.45 9.81 -13.13
C LEU A 56 -6.78 11.10 -12.60
N GLY A 57 -5.55 11.39 -13.01
CA GLY A 57 -4.82 12.60 -12.61
C GLY A 57 -4.84 12.82 -11.09
N VAL A 58 -5.26 14.02 -10.68
CA VAL A 58 -5.41 14.40 -9.26
C VAL A 58 -6.42 13.50 -8.51
N GLY A 59 -7.40 12.94 -9.21
CA GLY A 59 -8.38 12.03 -8.62
C GLY A 59 -7.75 10.78 -8.02
N LEU A 60 -6.66 10.27 -8.60
CA LEU A 60 -5.95 9.11 -8.05
C LEU A 60 -5.31 9.44 -6.71
N GLU A 61 -4.66 10.59 -6.59
CA GLU A 61 -4.04 11.05 -5.34
C GLU A 61 -5.09 11.20 -4.23
N VAL A 62 -6.25 11.81 -4.55
CA VAL A 62 -7.37 11.95 -3.62
C VAL A 62 -7.91 10.60 -3.17
N ILE A 63 -8.14 9.67 -4.11
CA ILE A 63 -8.64 8.32 -3.78
C ILE A 63 -7.65 7.56 -2.90
N VAL A 64 -6.35 7.62 -3.21
CA VAL A 64 -5.31 6.97 -2.40
C VAL A 64 -5.27 7.58 -1.00
N ALA A 65 -5.27 8.90 -0.88
CA ALA A 65 -5.27 9.58 0.42
C ALA A 65 -6.49 9.22 1.28
N LEU A 66 -7.70 9.22 0.68
CA LEU A 66 -8.92 8.81 1.36
C LEU A 66 -8.89 7.33 1.76
N SER A 67 -8.41 6.45 0.88
CA SER A 67 -8.30 5.01 1.15
C SER A 67 -7.33 4.74 2.29
N VAL A 68 -6.15 5.36 2.28
CA VAL A 68 -5.15 5.27 3.35
C VAL A 68 -5.75 5.76 4.67
N ALA A 69 -6.44 6.91 4.66
CA ALA A 69 -7.09 7.43 5.86
C ALA A 69 -8.15 6.46 6.42
N VAL A 70 -8.98 5.86 5.56
CA VAL A 70 -9.99 4.87 5.97
C VAL A 70 -9.34 3.62 6.55
N ILE A 71 -8.32 3.06 5.89
CA ILE A 71 -7.61 1.86 6.37
C ILE A 71 -6.97 2.11 7.74
N LEU A 72 -6.30 3.25 7.92
CA LEU A 72 -5.68 3.62 9.20
C LEU A 72 -6.74 3.86 10.29
N PHE A 73 -7.88 4.44 9.93
CA PHE A 73 -8.98 4.68 10.85
C PHE A 73 -9.64 3.37 11.29
N GLU A 74 -9.90 2.45 10.37
CA GLU A 74 -10.44 1.12 10.67
C GLU A 74 -9.47 0.33 11.57
N GLY A 75 -8.17 0.34 11.25
CA GLY A 75 -7.14 -0.26 12.09
C GLY A 75 -7.08 0.33 13.49
N GLY A 76 -7.22 1.66 13.60
CA GLY A 76 -7.25 2.37 14.88
C GLY A 76 -8.50 2.11 15.72
N LEU A 77 -9.68 2.03 15.11
CA LEU A 77 -10.94 1.75 15.81
C LEU A 77 -11.02 0.31 16.33
N ASN A 78 -10.41 -0.64 15.62
CA ASN A 78 -10.36 -2.05 16.04
C ASN A 78 -9.33 -2.30 17.17
N LEU A 79 -8.56 -1.28 17.56
CA LEU A 79 -7.50 -1.39 18.56
C LEU A 79 -8.07 -1.43 19.99
N ASN A 80 -7.79 -2.50 20.73
CA ASN A 80 -8.22 -2.61 22.13
C ASN A 80 -7.28 -1.85 23.07
N LEU A 81 -7.67 -0.63 23.46
CA LEU A 81 -6.95 0.25 24.38
C LEU A 81 -6.60 -0.41 25.73
N ARG A 82 -7.36 -1.41 26.19
CA ARG A 82 -7.08 -2.11 27.45
C ARG A 82 -5.93 -3.10 27.34
N ASP A 83 -5.77 -3.73 26.17
CA ASP A 83 -4.68 -4.68 25.93
C ASP A 83 -3.37 -3.96 25.65
N LEU A 84 -3.43 -2.79 25.02
CA LEU A 84 -2.31 -1.86 24.86
C LEU A 84 -1.59 -1.55 26.18
N GLY A 85 -2.34 -1.32 27.26
CA GLY A 85 -1.75 -1.05 28.58
C GLY A 85 -0.92 -2.20 29.14
N LYS A 86 -1.31 -3.46 28.84
CA LYS A 86 -0.66 -4.68 29.34
C LYS A 86 0.66 -4.99 28.64
N VAL A 87 0.78 -4.66 27.36
CA VAL A 87 2.00 -4.87 26.54
C VAL A 87 2.71 -3.57 26.18
N SER A 88 2.39 -2.48 26.90
CA SER A 88 2.79 -1.11 26.55
C SER A 88 4.30 -0.92 26.38
N GLY A 89 5.13 -1.59 27.19
CA GLY A 89 6.60 -1.48 27.10
C GLY A 89 7.16 -2.04 25.79
N SER A 90 6.82 -3.29 25.48
CA SER A 90 7.29 -3.94 24.24
C SER A 90 6.74 -3.26 23.00
N LEU A 91 5.46 -2.88 22.99
CA LEU A 91 4.87 -2.20 21.85
C LEU A 91 5.49 -0.81 21.64
N ARG A 92 5.71 -0.04 22.72
CA ARG A 92 6.38 1.26 22.63
C ARG A 92 7.78 1.11 22.05
N ASN A 93 8.57 0.14 22.50
CA ASN A 93 9.90 -0.10 21.97
C ASN A 93 9.86 -0.54 20.51
N LEU A 94 8.88 -1.34 20.10
CA LEU A 94 8.71 -1.75 18.71
C LEU A 94 8.41 -0.54 17.81
N VAL A 95 7.48 0.32 18.22
CA VAL A 95 7.06 1.50 17.44
C VAL A 95 8.09 2.63 17.47
N THR A 96 8.93 2.74 18.50
CA THR A 96 9.96 3.80 18.57
C THR A 96 11.33 3.29 18.15
N LEU A 97 11.94 2.41 18.95
CA LEU A 97 13.29 1.90 18.69
C LEU A 97 13.30 0.95 17.49
N GLY A 98 12.29 0.08 17.35
CA GLY A 98 12.15 -0.81 16.19
C GLY A 98 12.11 -0.01 14.90
N THR A 99 11.16 0.93 14.78
CA THR A 99 11.05 1.85 13.64
C THR A 99 12.34 2.64 13.37
N LEU A 100 13.02 3.14 14.41
CA LEU A 100 14.28 3.86 14.23
C LEU A 100 15.39 2.95 13.67
N ILE A 101 15.48 1.72 14.20
CA ILE A 101 16.46 0.73 13.76
C ILE A 101 16.16 0.28 12.32
N THR A 102 14.89 0.01 11.98
CA THR A 102 14.48 -0.40 10.63
C THR A 102 14.65 0.74 9.63
N LEU A 103 14.43 2.00 10.03
CA LEU A 103 14.69 3.17 9.20
C LEU A 103 16.19 3.37 8.93
N LEU A 104 17.03 3.38 9.97
CA LEU A 104 18.47 3.58 9.83
C LEU A 104 19.12 2.40 9.10
N GLY A 105 18.81 1.18 9.53
CA GLY A 105 19.30 -0.04 8.91
C GLY A 105 18.84 -0.18 7.46
N GLY A 106 17.57 0.10 7.18
CA GLY A 106 17.00 0.09 5.84
C GLY A 106 17.63 1.15 4.93
N GLY A 107 17.84 2.37 5.44
CA GLY A 107 18.50 3.45 4.69
C GLY A 107 19.96 3.13 4.38
N MET A 108 20.69 2.62 5.36
CA MET A 108 22.07 2.15 5.20
C MET A 108 22.15 0.99 4.18
N ALA A 109 21.27 0.00 4.30
CA ALA A 109 21.20 -1.12 3.36
C ALA A 109 20.85 -0.66 1.94
N ALA A 110 19.89 0.26 1.77
CA ALA A 110 19.52 0.82 0.48
C ALA A 110 20.68 1.60 -0.16
N HIS A 111 21.47 2.34 0.64
CA HIS A 111 22.64 3.05 0.15
C HIS A 111 23.75 2.11 -0.31
N TRP A 112 24.09 1.08 0.48
CA TRP A 112 25.22 0.20 0.17
C TRP A 112 24.90 -0.95 -0.77
N LEU A 113 23.71 -1.53 -0.70
CA LEU A 113 23.32 -2.66 -1.57
C LEU A 113 22.63 -2.18 -2.85
N GLY A 114 21.83 -1.12 -2.76
CA GLY A 114 21.11 -0.54 -3.90
C GLY A 114 21.82 0.63 -4.57
N GLU A 115 22.98 1.05 -4.04
CA GLU A 115 23.77 2.19 -4.54
C GLU A 115 22.99 3.51 -4.63
N PHE A 116 21.90 3.66 -3.85
CA PHE A 116 21.08 4.87 -3.88
C PHE A 116 21.77 6.04 -3.18
N PRO A 117 21.66 7.29 -3.68
CA PRO A 117 22.06 8.47 -2.92
C PRO A 117 21.37 8.53 -1.56
N TRP A 118 22.04 9.05 -0.54
CA TRP A 118 21.53 9.10 0.84
C TRP A 118 20.10 9.64 0.97
N SER A 119 19.74 10.66 0.19
CA SER A 119 18.38 11.23 0.18
C SER A 119 17.32 10.23 -0.28
N ILE A 120 17.59 9.49 -1.35
CA ILE A 120 16.67 8.48 -1.90
C ILE A 120 16.66 7.23 -1.02
N ALA A 121 17.81 6.84 -0.48
CA ALA A 121 17.93 5.70 0.42
C ALA A 121 17.06 5.86 1.67
N PHE A 122 17.11 7.03 2.33
CA PHE A 122 16.25 7.32 3.48
C PHE A 122 14.79 7.55 3.12
N LEU A 123 14.49 8.10 1.93
CA LEU A 123 13.12 8.15 1.42
C LEU A 123 12.53 6.74 1.27
N TYR A 124 13.24 5.85 0.58
CA TYR A 124 12.84 4.45 0.45
C TYR A 124 12.67 3.78 1.81
N ALA A 125 13.62 3.95 2.72
CA ALA A 125 13.54 3.40 4.06
C ALA A 125 12.29 3.90 4.81
N SER A 126 11.94 5.19 4.68
CA SER A 126 10.74 5.76 5.31
C SER A 126 9.43 5.22 4.73
N LEU A 127 9.42 4.77 3.47
CA LEU A 127 8.25 4.16 2.84
C LEU A 127 8.04 2.70 3.27
N VAL A 128 9.13 2.00 3.61
CA VAL A 128 9.11 0.55 3.87
C VAL A 128 9.20 0.21 5.37
N VAL A 129 9.49 1.21 6.23
CA VAL A 129 9.62 1.02 7.67
C VAL A 129 8.36 0.41 8.29
N VAL A 130 8.56 -0.57 9.19
CA VAL A 130 7.51 -1.26 9.97
C VAL A 130 7.95 -1.34 11.42
#